data_AF-A0A3B9G8K2-F1
#
_entry.id   AF-A0A3B9G8K2-F1
#
_cell.length_a   1.000
_cell.length_b   1.000
_cell.length_c   1.000
_cell.angle_alpha   90.00
_cell.angle_beta   90.00
_cell.angle_gamma   90.00
#
_symmetry.space_group_name_H-M   'P 1'
#
loop_
_entity.id
_entity.type
_entity.pdbx_description
1 polymer ?
#
loop_
_entity_poly.entity_id
_entity_poly.type
_entity_poly.pdbx_seq_one_letter_code
_entity_poly.pdbx_strand_id
1 'polypeptide(L)'
;MACFSSIDAAATAGLTADNSTMWMTFLFQDFGFSGPDFGIGLHSEKMIGNDNQDLEAPGFGVGFGIVSTGGQARNIGTAVYNNAVNFPRQFEETPTFNGPAASETFFLAMKVNWKPEGTPDEIFVFIIADLTTEPEEADAVASDTFDWDLATQQSLDVFNFSDTQVGYVDEIRVGNAYGDVVGGTIPSSSPLQITEITYTPGHPSVSLTWNSKDGISYAVRYSRDMVNWDFDLDDAVLGTADSTTQTFNLSEFGIANEKKLYFRVEKQ
;
A
#
# COMPACT_ATOMS: atom_id res chain seq x y z
N MET A 1 21.37 14.47 5.34
CA MET A 1 21.65 13.33 4.44
C MET A 1 20.33 12.92 3.82
N ALA A 2 20.31 12.59 2.53
CA ALA A 2 19.14 12.00 1.89
C ALA A 2 19.48 10.62 1.34
N CYS A 3 18.53 9.71 1.41
CA CYS A 3 18.57 8.41 0.75
C CYS A 3 17.27 8.20 -0.03
N PHE A 4 17.37 7.41 -1.08
CA PHE A 4 16.25 7.19 -2.00
C PHE A 4 16.37 5.81 -2.65
N SER A 5 15.23 5.28 -3.06
CA SER A 5 15.13 4.08 -3.87
C SER A 5 14.08 4.28 -4.94
N SER A 6 14.32 3.74 -6.14
CA SER A 6 13.27 3.62 -7.16
C SER A 6 12.20 2.63 -6.71
N ILE A 7 10.97 2.86 -7.15
CA ILE A 7 9.80 2.01 -6.96
C ILE A 7 9.42 1.42 -8.32
N ASP A 8 9.02 0.15 -8.35
CA ASP A 8 8.52 -0.46 -9.57
C ASP A 8 7.18 0.17 -10.00
N ALA A 9 7.00 0.39 -11.30
CA ALA A 9 5.80 1.04 -11.82
C ALA A 9 4.50 0.31 -11.46
N ALA A 10 4.51 -1.02 -11.37
CA ALA A 10 3.32 -1.77 -10.96
C ALA A 10 3.02 -1.57 -9.46
N ALA A 11 4.05 -1.39 -8.63
CA ALA A 11 3.87 -1.06 -7.22
C ALA A 11 3.33 0.36 -7.05
N THR A 12 3.89 1.36 -7.75
CA THR A 12 3.35 2.73 -7.75
C THR A 12 1.89 2.73 -8.19
N ALA A 13 1.57 2.09 -9.32
CA ALA A 13 0.19 2.02 -9.82
C ALA A 13 -0.78 1.33 -8.84
N GLY A 14 -0.31 0.34 -8.06
CA GLY A 14 -1.11 -0.29 -7.01
C GLY A 14 -1.33 0.60 -5.78
N LEU A 15 -0.36 1.45 -5.44
CA LEU A 15 -0.42 2.36 -4.29
C LEU A 15 -1.20 3.65 -4.58
N THR A 16 -1.26 4.07 -5.85
CA THR A 16 -1.75 5.39 -6.25
C THR A 16 -2.87 5.33 -7.30
N ALA A 17 -3.74 4.31 -7.24
CA ALA A 17 -4.88 4.22 -8.14
C ALA A 17 -6.03 5.14 -7.68
N ASP A 18 -6.82 5.66 -8.61
CA ASP A 18 -8.03 6.42 -8.25
C ASP A 18 -8.99 5.58 -7.38
N ASN A 19 -9.63 6.25 -6.41
CA ASN A 19 -10.51 5.64 -5.42
C ASN A 19 -9.81 4.57 -4.57
N SER A 20 -8.52 4.74 -4.32
CA SER A 20 -7.74 3.90 -3.43
C SER A 20 -7.17 4.71 -2.28
N THR A 21 -6.70 3.99 -1.26
CA THR A 21 -5.96 4.56 -0.14
C THR A 21 -4.55 4.02 -0.16
N MET A 22 -3.60 4.88 0.19
CA MET A 22 -2.24 4.51 0.54
C MET A 22 -2.00 4.80 2.01
N TRP A 23 -1.31 3.89 2.68
CA TRP A 23 -0.78 4.07 4.01
C TRP A 23 0.74 3.93 3.99
N MET A 24 1.42 4.73 4.80
CA MET A 24 2.83 4.56 5.16
C MET A 24 2.99 4.68 6.66
N THR A 25 3.74 3.79 7.28
CA THR A 25 4.06 3.85 8.71
C THR A 25 5.54 3.66 8.94
N PHE A 26 6.03 4.17 10.07
CA PHE A 26 7.40 4.00 10.51
C PHE A 26 7.54 4.30 12.00
N LEU A 27 8.53 3.68 12.63
CA LEU A 27 8.98 4.07 13.96
C LEU A 27 9.93 5.25 13.84
N PHE A 28 9.77 6.25 14.70
CA PHE A 28 10.62 7.43 14.73
C PHE A 28 11.05 7.75 16.16
N GLN A 29 12.31 8.16 16.32
CA GLN A 29 12.83 8.67 17.58
C GLN A 29 13.76 9.87 17.33
N ASP A 30 13.50 10.98 18.02
CA ASP A 30 14.30 12.21 17.95
C ASP A 30 15.39 12.22 19.03
N PHE A 31 16.66 12.33 18.61
CA PHE A 31 17.81 12.59 19.49
C PHE A 31 18.50 13.93 19.20
N GLY A 32 17.95 14.74 18.29
CA GLY A 32 18.54 15.97 17.78
C GLY A 32 18.45 17.13 18.77
N PHE A 33 19.59 17.75 19.08
CA PHE A 33 19.66 18.94 19.93
C PHE A 33 19.06 20.20 19.28
N SER A 34 18.94 20.23 17.94
CA SER A 34 18.54 21.41 17.18
C SER A 34 17.55 21.13 16.04
N GLY A 35 16.64 20.15 16.13
CA GLY A 35 15.58 19.97 15.13
C GLY A 35 15.83 18.92 14.06
N PRO A 36 15.31 17.68 14.14
CA PRO A 36 15.09 16.91 12.93
C PRO A 36 14.31 17.78 11.94
N ASP A 37 14.95 18.08 10.83
CA ASP A 37 14.29 18.48 9.61
C ASP A 37 14.26 17.22 8.76
N PHE A 38 13.24 16.42 9.05
CA PHE A 38 13.06 15.06 8.59
C PHE A 38 11.92 15.00 7.59
N GLY A 39 12.15 14.38 6.44
CA GLY A 39 11.11 14.11 5.46
C GLY A 39 11.18 12.70 4.92
N ILE A 40 10.02 12.09 4.68
CA ILE A 40 9.89 10.76 4.07
C ILE A 40 8.65 10.74 3.18
N GLY A 41 8.68 10.03 2.05
CA GLY A 41 7.50 9.95 1.18
C GLY A 41 7.76 9.40 -0.21
N LEU A 42 6.70 9.39 -1.03
CA LEU A 42 6.75 9.02 -2.44
C LEU A 42 6.79 10.27 -3.30
N HIS A 43 7.75 10.35 -4.22
CA HIS A 43 7.99 11.53 -5.03
C HIS A 43 8.34 11.13 -6.46
N SER A 44 8.27 12.07 -7.39
CA SER A 44 8.77 11.94 -8.77
C SER A 44 10.24 12.32 -8.92
N GLU A 45 10.83 12.92 -7.88
CA GLU A 45 12.21 13.41 -7.88
C GLU A 45 12.90 13.01 -6.57
N LYS A 46 14.23 13.05 -6.54
CA LYS A 46 14.99 12.74 -5.31
C LYS A 46 14.96 13.90 -4.35
N MET A 47 14.87 13.62 -3.06
CA MET A 47 15.11 14.61 -2.02
C MET A 47 16.61 14.92 -1.89
N ILE A 48 16.92 16.16 -1.57
CA ILE A 48 18.25 16.59 -1.15
C ILE A 48 18.32 16.68 0.38
N GLY A 49 19.53 16.50 0.92
CA GLY A 49 19.76 16.56 2.36
C GLY A 49 19.82 18.00 2.87
N ASN A 50 18.68 18.67 3.03
CA ASN A 50 18.59 20.01 3.61
C ASN A 50 17.39 20.16 4.56
N ASP A 51 17.38 21.26 5.32
CA ASP A 51 16.39 21.52 6.39
C ASP A 51 14.99 21.86 5.85
N ASN A 52 14.87 22.07 4.54
CA ASN A 52 13.60 22.33 3.87
C ASN A 52 13.00 21.08 3.23
N GLN A 53 13.71 19.95 3.29
CA GLN A 53 13.29 18.69 2.69
C GLN A 53 13.12 18.82 1.16
N ASP A 54 13.88 19.70 0.52
CA ASP A 54 13.69 20.04 -0.89
C ASP A 54 13.94 18.83 -1.83
N LEU A 55 13.31 18.84 -3.00
CA LEU A 55 13.62 17.97 -4.13
C LEU A 55 14.82 18.49 -4.94
N GLU A 56 15.47 17.63 -5.72
CA GLU A 56 16.61 18.01 -6.56
C GLU A 56 16.21 18.89 -7.76
N ALA A 57 14.96 18.79 -8.18
CA ALA A 57 14.32 19.56 -9.25
C ALA A 57 12.83 19.73 -8.94
N PRO A 58 12.10 20.62 -9.66
CA PRO A 58 10.66 20.69 -9.55
C PRO A 58 10.01 19.33 -9.85
N GLY A 59 9.21 18.83 -8.90
CA GLY A 59 8.56 17.53 -9.01
C GLY A 59 7.27 17.46 -8.21
N PHE A 60 6.72 16.25 -8.14
CA PHE A 60 5.51 15.93 -7.39
C PHE A 60 5.84 14.98 -6.24
N GLY A 61 5.01 14.97 -5.20
CA GLY A 61 5.19 14.00 -4.12
C GLY A 61 4.33 14.24 -2.91
N VAL A 62 4.00 13.14 -2.25
CA VAL A 62 3.29 13.09 -0.97
C VAL A 62 4.22 12.51 0.10
N GLY A 63 4.20 13.11 1.28
CA GLY A 63 5.09 12.71 2.35
C GLY A 63 4.70 13.21 3.72
N PHE A 64 5.56 12.86 4.66
CA PHE A 64 5.49 13.18 6.07
C PHE A 64 6.72 14.02 6.42
N GLY A 65 6.50 15.16 7.07
CA GLY A 65 7.55 16.06 7.52
C GLY A 65 7.57 16.18 9.05
N ILE A 66 8.77 16.29 9.62
CA ILE A 66 9.01 16.77 10.99
C ILE A 66 9.97 17.94 10.87
N VAL A 67 9.61 19.09 11.44
CA VAL A 67 10.46 20.29 11.37
C VAL A 67 10.56 20.97 12.72
N SER A 68 11.68 21.65 12.94
CA SER A 68 11.83 22.56 14.08
C SER A 68 11.16 23.90 13.81
N THR A 69 10.30 24.34 14.73
CA THR A 69 9.68 25.68 14.70
C THR A 69 10.35 26.65 15.68
N GLY A 70 11.28 26.17 16.50
CA GLY A 70 12.06 26.97 17.45
C GLY A 70 12.54 26.15 18.65
N GLY A 71 13.83 26.25 18.98
CA GLY A 71 14.41 25.53 20.12
C GLY A 71 14.31 24.00 19.95
N GLN A 72 13.82 23.31 20.98
CA GLN A 72 13.68 21.84 21.00
C GLN A 72 12.31 21.33 20.51
N ALA A 73 11.36 22.23 20.25
CA ALA A 73 10.02 21.88 19.80
C ALA A 73 10.01 21.42 18.35
N ARG A 74 9.21 20.39 18.04
CA ARG A 74 9.01 19.88 16.67
C ARG A 74 7.54 19.73 16.35
N ASN A 75 7.21 20.05 15.10
CA ASN A 75 5.87 19.85 14.57
C ASN A 75 5.89 18.76 13.50
N ILE A 76 4.88 17.91 13.53
CA ILE A 76 4.56 16.94 12.47
C ILE A 76 3.70 17.60 11.40
N GLY A 77 3.92 17.26 10.13
CA GLY A 77 3.17 17.83 9.01
C GLY A 77 3.12 16.94 7.79
N THR A 78 2.26 17.33 6.87
CA THR A 78 2.20 16.75 5.53
C THR A 78 3.22 17.44 4.62
N ALA A 79 3.71 16.71 3.61
CA ALA A 79 4.55 17.26 2.57
C ALA A 79 3.91 16.99 1.21
N VAL A 80 3.44 18.04 0.54
CA VAL A 80 2.80 17.96 -0.79
C VAL A 80 3.55 18.84 -1.79
N TYR A 81 4.32 18.22 -2.67
CA TYR A 81 5.06 18.90 -3.74
C TYR A 81 4.19 18.96 -4.97
N ASN A 82 3.95 20.16 -5.49
CA ASN A 82 3.11 20.35 -6.68
C ASN A 82 3.91 21.03 -7.78
N ASN A 83 4.63 20.22 -8.56
CA ASN A 83 5.58 20.67 -9.59
C ASN A 83 6.56 21.72 -9.06
N ALA A 84 7.13 21.45 -7.88
CA ALA A 84 7.96 22.39 -7.15
C ALA A 84 9.11 21.67 -6.46
N VAL A 85 10.16 22.42 -6.14
CA VAL A 85 11.30 21.92 -5.36
C VAL A 85 10.93 21.80 -3.88
N ASN A 86 10.01 22.64 -3.41
CA ASN A 86 9.56 22.71 -2.03
C ASN A 86 8.04 22.56 -1.94
N PHE A 87 7.53 22.50 -0.71
CA PHE A 87 6.11 22.36 -0.42
C PHE A 87 5.63 23.43 0.57
N PRO A 88 4.34 23.79 0.54
CA PRO A 88 3.72 24.60 1.59
C PRO A 88 3.78 23.87 2.93
N ARG A 89 4.27 24.55 3.96
CA ARG A 89 4.40 23.97 5.31
C ARG A 89 3.01 23.84 5.96
N GLN A 90 2.44 22.63 5.97
CA GLN A 90 1.22 22.28 6.70
C GLN A 90 1.57 21.38 7.88
N PHE A 91 1.68 21.98 9.06
CA PHE A 91 2.11 21.32 10.28
C PHE A 91 1.09 21.51 11.39
N GLU A 92 1.08 20.58 12.35
CA GLU A 92 0.29 20.68 13.56
C GLU A 92 0.55 22.03 14.28
N GLU A 93 -0.47 22.62 14.91
CA GLU A 93 -0.32 23.91 15.58
C GLU A 93 0.53 23.82 16.85
N THR A 94 0.39 22.72 17.59
CA THR A 94 1.10 22.48 18.85
C THR A 94 2.19 21.44 18.63
N PRO A 95 3.46 21.75 18.96
CA PRO A 95 4.56 20.81 18.80
C PRO A 95 4.35 19.51 19.59
N THR A 96 4.44 18.37 18.92
CA THR A 96 4.38 17.05 19.54
C THR A 96 5.69 16.66 20.25
N PHE A 97 6.85 16.97 19.66
CA PHE A 97 8.15 16.54 20.21
C PHE A 97 8.90 17.67 20.94
N ASN A 98 9.76 17.29 21.89
CA ASN A 98 10.62 18.19 22.64
C ASN A 98 12.09 17.69 22.73
N GLY A 99 12.66 17.30 21.59
CA GLY A 99 14.08 16.92 21.48
C GLY A 99 14.54 15.79 22.42
N PRO A 100 15.86 15.63 22.66
CA PRO A 100 16.46 14.47 23.33
C PRO A 100 16.08 14.32 24.81
N ALA A 101 15.46 15.33 25.42
CA ALA A 101 15.00 15.24 26.81
C ALA A 101 13.72 14.38 26.95
N ALA A 102 13.02 14.12 25.85
CA ALA A 102 11.77 13.37 25.78
C ALA A 102 11.89 12.20 24.78
N SER A 103 12.98 11.41 24.85
CA SER A 103 13.39 10.37 23.90
C SER A 103 12.40 9.20 23.75
N GLU A 104 11.15 9.49 23.45
CA GLU A 104 10.06 8.55 23.20
C GLU A 104 10.15 8.07 21.75
N THR A 105 9.84 6.80 21.54
CA THR A 105 9.67 6.24 20.20
C THR A 105 8.21 6.41 19.82
N PHE A 106 7.98 6.99 18.65
CA PHE A 106 6.65 7.19 18.09
C PHE A 106 6.42 6.23 16.95
N PHE A 107 5.20 5.70 16.85
CA PHE A 107 4.75 5.04 15.64
C PHE A 107 3.95 6.04 14.83
N LEU A 108 4.52 6.48 13.72
CA LEU A 108 3.97 7.55 12.90
C LEU A 108 3.34 6.96 11.65
N ALA A 109 2.26 7.59 11.18
CA ALA A 109 1.57 7.15 9.98
C ALA A 109 1.21 8.32 9.05
N MET A 110 1.17 8.04 7.77
CA MET A 110 0.62 8.87 6.72
C MET A 110 -0.46 8.07 5.98
N LYS A 111 -1.61 8.69 5.73
CA LYS A 111 -2.70 8.19 4.89
C LYS A 111 -2.85 9.13 3.69
N VAL A 112 -3.03 8.59 2.51
CA VAL A 112 -3.43 9.34 1.31
C VAL A 112 -4.67 8.70 0.72
N ASN A 113 -5.73 9.46 0.53
CA ASN A 113 -6.92 9.06 -0.20
C ASN A 113 -6.84 9.63 -1.62
N TRP A 114 -6.62 8.75 -2.59
CA TRP A 114 -6.54 9.09 -4.01
C TRP A 114 -7.93 9.13 -4.62
N LYS A 115 -8.24 10.20 -5.34
CA LYS A 115 -9.53 10.42 -6.00
C LYS A 115 -9.32 10.79 -7.47
N PRO A 116 -10.33 10.55 -8.32
CA PRO A 116 -10.25 10.96 -9.71
C PRO A 116 -10.08 12.48 -9.85
N GLU A 117 -9.31 12.89 -10.86
CA GLU A 117 -9.07 14.29 -11.24
C GLU A 117 -10.36 15.12 -11.18
N GLY A 118 -10.29 16.27 -10.52
CA GLY A 118 -11.41 17.17 -10.28
C GLY A 118 -12.11 16.92 -8.94
N THR A 119 -11.67 15.92 -8.17
CA THR A 119 -12.05 15.71 -6.77
C THR A 119 -10.80 15.74 -5.91
N PRO A 120 -10.69 16.62 -4.90
CA PRO A 120 -9.47 16.72 -4.12
C PRO A 120 -9.05 15.41 -3.44
N ASP A 121 -7.86 14.96 -3.77
CA ASP A 121 -7.05 14.03 -3.00
C ASP A 121 -6.81 14.59 -1.59
N GLU A 122 -6.63 13.70 -0.62
CA GLU A 122 -6.45 14.07 0.78
C GLU A 122 -5.25 13.34 1.36
N ILE A 123 -4.44 14.05 2.14
CA ILE A 123 -3.34 13.48 2.92
C ILE A 123 -3.54 13.80 4.39
N PHE A 124 -3.27 12.81 5.25
CA PHE A 124 -3.39 12.91 6.69
C PHE A 124 -2.17 12.28 7.34
N VAL A 125 -1.71 12.85 8.45
CA VAL A 125 -0.62 12.28 9.25
C VAL A 125 -1.04 12.10 10.69
N PHE A 126 -0.55 11.03 11.32
CA PHE A 126 -1.00 10.57 12.63
C PHE A 126 0.16 10.13 13.52
N ILE A 127 -0.09 10.20 14.83
CA ILE A 127 0.64 9.46 15.84
C ILE A 127 -0.24 8.28 16.25
N ILE A 128 0.22 7.07 15.99
CA ILE A 128 -0.56 5.86 16.20
C ILE A 128 -0.30 5.31 17.61
N ALA A 129 -1.38 5.10 18.36
CA ALA A 129 -1.36 4.50 19.70
C ALA A 129 -2.23 3.23 19.82
N ASP A 130 -3.18 3.03 18.91
CA ASP A 130 -3.95 1.79 18.76
C ASP A 130 -3.57 1.18 17.41
N LEU A 131 -3.20 -0.11 17.39
CA LEU A 131 -2.83 -0.84 16.17
C LEU A 131 -4.00 -1.65 15.59
N THR A 132 -5.14 -1.65 16.26
CA THR A 132 -6.28 -2.51 15.92
C THR A 132 -7.39 -1.78 15.17
N THR A 133 -7.44 -0.45 15.29
CA THR A 133 -8.47 0.39 14.71
C THR A 133 -7.82 1.45 13.83
N GLU A 134 -8.29 1.59 12.59
CA GLU A 134 -7.88 2.70 11.73
C GLU A 134 -8.29 4.02 12.40
N PRO A 135 -7.39 5.02 12.53
CA PRO A 135 -7.75 6.31 13.11
C PRO A 135 -8.73 7.07 12.21
N GLU A 136 -9.63 7.82 12.84
CA GLU A 136 -10.52 8.72 12.11
C GLU A 136 -9.71 9.88 11.51
N GLU A 137 -10.04 10.31 10.30
CA GLU A 137 -9.32 11.39 9.60
C GLU A 137 -9.35 12.72 10.35
N ALA A 138 -10.38 12.94 11.17
CA ALA A 138 -10.51 14.11 12.04
C ALA A 138 -9.49 14.13 13.21
N ASP A 139 -8.88 12.98 13.52
CA ASP A 139 -7.87 12.84 14.56
C ASP A 139 -6.44 13.02 14.02
N ALA A 140 -6.29 13.32 12.73
CA ALA A 140 -4.99 13.62 12.12
C ALA A 140 -4.35 14.84 12.79
N VAL A 141 -3.03 14.78 13.04
CA VAL A 141 -2.29 15.90 13.62
C VAL A 141 -2.06 17.02 12.60
N ALA A 142 -2.01 16.66 11.32
CA ALA A 142 -2.03 17.58 10.19
C ALA A 142 -2.68 16.89 8.97
N SER A 143 -3.24 17.71 8.08
CA SER A 143 -3.79 17.25 6.81
C SER A 143 -3.62 18.31 5.73
N ASP A 144 -3.70 17.88 4.48
CA ASP A 144 -3.71 18.76 3.31
C ASP A 144 -4.57 18.15 2.19
N THR A 145 -4.91 18.97 1.21
CA THR A 145 -5.67 18.57 0.03
C THR A 145 -4.97 19.03 -1.24
N PHE A 146 -4.98 18.19 -2.26
CA PHE A 146 -4.46 18.49 -3.60
C PHE A 146 -5.33 17.77 -4.63
N ASP A 147 -5.06 17.93 -5.92
CA ASP A 147 -5.87 17.29 -6.97
C ASP A 147 -4.92 17.00 -8.14
N TRP A 148 -4.47 15.75 -8.24
CA TRP A 148 -3.57 15.30 -9.29
C TRP A 148 -4.25 14.31 -10.22
N ASP A 149 -3.95 14.43 -11.52
CA ASP A 149 -4.38 13.41 -12.47
C ASP A 149 -3.67 12.06 -12.20
N LEU A 150 -4.28 10.97 -12.67
CA LEU A 150 -3.76 9.62 -12.47
C LEU A 150 -2.33 9.45 -13.01
N ALA A 151 -1.97 10.16 -14.09
CA ALA A 151 -0.62 10.12 -14.65
C ALA A 151 0.42 10.71 -13.69
N THR A 152 0.08 11.81 -13.02
CA THR A 152 0.90 12.46 -12.01
C THR A 152 1.00 11.59 -10.76
N GLN A 153 -0.11 11.03 -10.29
CA GLN A 153 -0.10 10.06 -9.17
C GLN A 153 0.82 8.87 -9.47
N GLN A 154 0.78 8.34 -10.70
CA GLN A 154 1.62 7.22 -11.13
C GLN A 154 3.07 7.60 -11.45
N SER A 155 3.42 8.90 -11.42
CA SER A 155 4.80 9.38 -11.57
C SER A 155 5.61 9.30 -10.27
N LEU A 156 4.97 8.94 -9.15
CA LEU A 156 5.61 8.83 -7.84
C LEU A 156 6.46 7.54 -7.75
N ASP A 157 7.61 7.55 -8.40
CA ASP A 157 8.48 6.39 -8.59
C ASP A 157 9.76 6.42 -7.72
N VAL A 158 9.87 7.38 -6.81
CA VAL A 158 10.98 7.51 -5.85
C VAL A 158 10.47 7.47 -4.41
N PHE A 159 10.91 6.46 -3.66
CA PHE A 159 10.80 6.44 -2.21
C PHE A 159 11.96 7.26 -1.63
N ASN A 160 11.67 8.38 -0.99
CA ASN A 160 12.68 9.26 -0.41
C ASN A 160 12.63 9.27 1.11
N PHE A 161 13.80 9.52 1.68
CA PHE A 161 14.01 9.84 3.08
C PHE A 161 15.13 10.87 3.19
N SER A 162 14.94 11.91 4.01
CA SER A 162 15.94 12.92 4.31
C SER A 162 15.91 13.25 5.79
N ASP A 163 17.09 13.34 6.40
CA ASP A 163 17.28 13.84 7.76
C ASP A 163 18.57 14.65 7.80
N THR A 164 18.53 15.87 8.33
CA THR A 164 19.72 16.71 8.52
C THR A 164 20.34 16.60 9.90
N GLN A 165 19.75 15.82 10.82
CA GLN A 165 20.22 15.70 12.20
C GLN A 165 20.39 14.26 12.70
N VAL A 166 19.75 13.93 13.83
CA VAL A 166 19.86 12.65 14.55
C VAL A 166 18.45 12.13 14.82
N GLY A 167 17.74 11.77 13.75
CA GLY A 167 16.52 10.98 13.81
C GLY A 167 16.84 9.51 13.56
N TYR A 168 16.26 8.61 14.35
CA TYR A 168 16.29 7.18 14.07
C TYR A 168 14.95 6.75 13.50
N VAL A 169 15.01 5.98 12.43
CA VAL A 169 13.85 5.40 11.77
C VAL A 169 14.02 3.91 11.65
N ASP A 170 12.95 3.20 11.95
CA ASP A 170 12.86 1.75 11.80
C ASP A 170 11.47 1.36 11.27
N GLU A 171 11.35 0.14 10.78
CA GLU A 171 10.09 -0.49 10.41
C GLU A 171 9.19 0.33 9.46
N ILE A 172 9.77 0.82 8.37
CA ILE A 172 9.00 1.50 7.33
C ILE A 172 8.13 0.47 6.60
N ARG A 173 6.81 0.67 6.59
CA ARG A 173 5.84 -0.14 5.84
C ARG A 173 4.97 0.75 4.97
N VAL A 174 4.64 0.28 3.77
CA VAL A 174 3.75 0.97 2.82
C VAL A 174 2.73 -0.04 2.31
N GLY A 175 1.45 0.34 2.23
CA GLY A 175 0.36 -0.55 1.84
C GLY A 175 -0.91 0.22 1.49
N ASN A 176 -2.00 -0.50 1.22
CA ASN A 176 -3.28 0.12 0.84
C ASN A 176 -4.34 0.07 1.93
N ALA A 177 -4.12 -0.72 2.98
CA ALA A 177 -4.99 -0.78 4.14
C ALA A 177 -4.19 -0.55 5.43
N TYR A 178 -4.85 0.04 6.44
CA TYR A 178 -4.25 0.30 7.74
C TYR A 178 -3.64 -0.97 8.37
N GLY A 179 -4.36 -2.09 8.32
CA GLY A 179 -3.89 -3.38 8.84
C GLY A 179 -2.58 -3.89 8.21
N ASP A 180 -2.31 -3.56 6.94
CA ASP A 180 -1.09 -3.99 6.23
C ASP A 180 0.17 -3.32 6.82
N VAL A 181 0.00 -2.12 7.36
CA VAL A 181 1.12 -1.25 7.77
C VAL A 181 1.33 -1.18 9.28
N VAL A 182 0.43 -1.70 10.13
CA VAL A 182 0.55 -1.60 11.61
C VAL A 182 0.89 -2.90 12.34
N GLY A 183 1.24 -3.95 11.62
CA GLY A 183 1.61 -5.24 12.21
C GLY A 183 0.62 -6.37 11.97
N GLY A 184 -0.38 -6.16 11.11
CA GLY A 184 -1.07 -7.28 10.47
C GLY A 184 -0.07 -8.17 9.74
N THR A 185 -0.39 -9.45 9.59
CA THR A 185 0.24 -10.25 8.54
C THR A 185 -0.03 -9.49 7.25
N ILE A 186 1.01 -9.01 6.54
CA ILE A 186 0.83 -8.56 5.16
C ILE A 186 0.22 -9.78 4.47
N PRO A 187 -1.06 -9.75 4.06
CA PRO A 187 -1.62 -10.88 3.36
C PRO A 187 -0.74 -11.02 2.14
N SER A 188 0.03 -12.12 2.07
CA SER A 188 0.82 -12.38 0.89
C SER A 188 -0.15 -12.24 -0.28
N SER A 189 0.19 -11.44 -1.30
CA SER A 189 -0.45 -11.61 -2.59
C SER A 189 0.02 -12.96 -3.12
N SER A 190 -0.48 -14.04 -2.54
CA SER A 190 -0.25 -15.38 -3.03
C SER A 190 -0.86 -15.37 -4.42
N PRO A 191 -0.10 -15.74 -5.46
CA PRO A 191 -0.65 -15.85 -6.79
C PRO A 191 -1.90 -16.75 -6.72
N LEU A 192 -2.89 -16.47 -7.57
CA LEU A 192 -4.05 -17.34 -7.68
C LEU A 192 -3.57 -18.76 -7.98
N GLN A 193 -3.90 -19.69 -7.11
CA GLN A 193 -3.37 -21.04 -7.13
C GLN A 193 -4.43 -22.02 -6.63
N ILE A 194 -4.57 -23.13 -7.34
CA ILE A 194 -5.30 -24.30 -6.83
C ILE A 194 -4.45 -24.94 -5.73
N THR A 195 -4.97 -24.96 -4.51
CA THR A 195 -4.30 -25.47 -3.30
C THR A 195 -4.64 -26.93 -3.01
N GLU A 196 -5.79 -27.41 -3.50
CA GLU A 196 -6.21 -28.81 -3.35
C GLU A 196 -6.97 -29.31 -4.57
N ILE A 197 -6.74 -30.57 -4.94
CA ILE A 197 -7.48 -31.30 -5.96
C ILE A 197 -7.84 -32.67 -5.40
N THR A 198 -9.14 -32.95 -5.29
CA THR A 198 -9.64 -34.24 -4.80
C THR A 198 -10.53 -34.88 -5.86
N TYR A 199 -10.20 -36.11 -6.27
CA TYR A 199 -11.00 -36.90 -7.21
C TYR A 199 -11.74 -38.02 -6.48
N THR A 200 -13.05 -38.14 -6.70
CA THR A 200 -13.86 -39.20 -6.11
C THR A 200 -14.10 -40.32 -7.12
N PRO A 201 -13.53 -41.54 -6.93
CA PRO A 201 -13.80 -42.66 -7.82
C PRO A 201 -15.23 -43.20 -7.62
N GLY A 202 -15.85 -43.70 -8.70
CA GLY A 202 -17.20 -44.29 -8.69
C GLY A 202 -18.33 -43.30 -9.03
N HIS A 203 -18.17 -42.03 -8.65
CA HIS A 203 -18.93 -40.90 -9.15
C HIS A 203 -17.91 -39.87 -9.65
N PRO A 204 -17.53 -39.89 -10.93
CA PRO A 204 -16.33 -39.22 -11.42
C PRO A 204 -16.47 -37.70 -11.26
N SER A 205 -16.07 -37.20 -10.10
CA SER A 205 -16.15 -35.81 -9.71
C SER A 205 -14.80 -35.34 -9.21
N VAL A 206 -14.51 -34.08 -9.49
CA VAL A 206 -13.32 -33.39 -9.02
C VAL A 206 -13.74 -32.22 -8.15
N SER A 207 -13.15 -32.11 -6.98
CA SER A 207 -13.25 -30.93 -6.11
C SER A 207 -11.95 -30.14 -6.22
N LEU A 208 -12.05 -28.86 -6.56
CA LEU A 208 -10.92 -27.94 -6.64
C LEU A 208 -11.06 -26.91 -5.53
N THR A 209 -9.97 -26.66 -4.80
CA THR A 209 -9.87 -25.57 -3.81
C THR A 209 -8.81 -24.59 -4.26
N TRP A 210 -9.08 -23.28 -4.20
CA TRP A 210 -8.13 -22.22 -4.54
C TRP A 210 -8.27 -21.02 -3.60
N ASN A 211 -7.19 -20.23 -3.48
CA ASN A 211 -7.24 -18.96 -2.76
C ASN A 211 -8.10 -17.95 -3.51
N SER A 212 -9.08 -17.34 -2.83
CA SER A 212 -10.09 -16.49 -3.44
C SER A 212 -10.38 -15.24 -2.63
N LYS A 213 -11.09 -14.30 -3.25
CA LYS A 213 -11.66 -13.13 -2.59
C LYS A 213 -13.18 -13.19 -2.67
N ASP A 214 -13.84 -12.77 -1.60
CA ASP A 214 -15.29 -12.75 -1.52
C ASP A 214 -15.90 -11.88 -2.62
N GLY A 215 -16.94 -12.38 -3.29
CA GLY A 215 -17.66 -11.67 -4.34
C GLY A 215 -16.94 -11.55 -5.69
N ILE A 216 -15.70 -12.04 -5.82
CA ILE A 216 -14.98 -12.09 -7.10
C ILE A 216 -15.42 -13.31 -7.91
N SER A 217 -15.63 -13.14 -9.21
CA SER A 217 -15.99 -14.25 -10.11
C SER A 217 -14.75 -14.94 -10.69
N TYR A 218 -14.80 -16.26 -10.80
CA TYR A 218 -13.73 -17.10 -11.28
C TYR A 218 -14.24 -18.06 -12.36
N ALA A 219 -13.49 -18.18 -13.46
CA ALA A 219 -13.67 -19.25 -14.44
C ALA A 219 -12.77 -20.43 -14.08
N VAL A 220 -13.33 -21.64 -14.16
CA VAL A 220 -12.63 -22.89 -13.95
C VAL A 220 -12.51 -23.60 -15.29
N ARG A 221 -11.27 -23.78 -15.74
CA ARG A 221 -10.95 -24.36 -17.05
C ARG A 221 -10.27 -25.71 -16.90
N TYR A 222 -10.37 -26.54 -17.92
CA TYR A 222 -9.62 -27.79 -18.01
C TYR A 222 -8.88 -27.93 -19.34
N SER A 223 -7.83 -28.75 -19.31
CA SER A 223 -7.02 -29.10 -20.48
C SER A 223 -6.65 -30.58 -20.44
N ARG A 224 -6.44 -31.15 -21.63
CA ARG A 224 -5.92 -32.52 -21.79
C ARG A 224 -4.41 -32.55 -22.02
N ASP A 225 -3.82 -31.42 -22.41
CA ASP A 225 -2.44 -31.33 -22.90
C ASP A 225 -1.63 -30.14 -22.33
N MET A 226 -2.25 -29.33 -21.47
CA MET A 226 -1.72 -28.07 -20.93
C MET A 226 -1.52 -26.96 -21.98
N VAL A 227 -1.96 -27.15 -23.22
CA VAL A 227 -1.81 -26.19 -24.31
C VAL A 227 -3.16 -25.60 -24.70
N ASN A 228 -4.14 -26.47 -25.00
CA ASN A 228 -5.50 -26.04 -25.28
C ASN A 228 -6.30 -25.91 -23.98
N TRP A 229 -6.78 -24.70 -23.70
CA TRP A 229 -7.57 -24.35 -22.52
C TRP A 229 -8.94 -23.75 -22.87
N ASP A 230 -9.43 -23.97 -24.10
CA ASP A 230 -10.72 -23.44 -24.53
C ASP A 230 -11.91 -24.10 -23.83
N PHE A 231 -11.66 -25.15 -23.03
CA PHE A 231 -12.69 -25.88 -22.31
C PHE A 231 -12.84 -25.39 -20.87
N ASP A 232 -14.08 -25.12 -20.46
CA ASP A 232 -14.48 -24.74 -19.12
C ASP A 232 -15.31 -25.82 -18.41
N LEU A 233 -15.30 -25.74 -17.09
CA LEU A 233 -16.25 -26.41 -16.20
C LEU A 233 -17.31 -25.42 -15.71
N ASP A 234 -16.95 -24.15 -15.54
CA ASP A 234 -17.82 -23.04 -15.15
C ASP A 234 -17.10 -21.72 -15.46
N ASP A 235 -17.82 -20.72 -15.95
CA ASP A 235 -17.28 -19.39 -16.28
C ASP A 235 -17.47 -18.37 -15.14
N ALA A 236 -18.28 -18.69 -14.12
CA ALA A 236 -18.73 -17.68 -13.14
C ALA A 236 -18.90 -18.22 -11.70
N VAL A 237 -17.92 -18.96 -11.19
CA VAL A 237 -17.91 -19.36 -9.77
C VAL A 237 -17.67 -18.13 -8.90
N LEU A 238 -18.65 -17.78 -8.06
CA LEU A 238 -18.49 -16.71 -7.08
C LEU A 238 -17.58 -17.17 -5.94
N GLY A 239 -16.52 -16.41 -5.71
CA GLY A 239 -15.56 -16.67 -4.66
C GLY A 239 -16.08 -16.31 -3.29
N THR A 240 -15.64 -17.08 -2.29
CA THR A 240 -15.77 -16.79 -0.86
C THR A 240 -14.47 -16.18 -0.31
N ALA A 241 -14.53 -15.58 0.88
CA ALA A 241 -13.34 -15.06 1.57
C ALA A 241 -12.29 -16.17 1.78
N ASP A 242 -11.02 -15.82 1.54
CA ASP A 242 -9.80 -16.62 1.68
C ASP A 242 -9.66 -17.85 0.78
N SER A 243 -10.70 -18.65 0.63
CA SER A 243 -10.67 -19.91 -0.13
C SER A 243 -12.05 -20.26 -0.67
N THR A 244 -12.09 -20.74 -1.92
CA THR A 244 -13.30 -21.28 -2.56
C THR A 244 -13.06 -22.73 -2.91
N THR A 245 -14.07 -23.58 -2.68
CA THR A 245 -14.07 -24.98 -3.09
C THR A 245 -15.29 -25.24 -3.96
N GLN A 246 -15.07 -25.78 -5.15
CA GLN A 246 -16.16 -26.15 -6.07
C GLN A 246 -15.97 -27.58 -6.57
N THR A 247 -17.06 -28.35 -6.57
CA THR A 247 -17.09 -29.73 -7.06
C THR A 247 -17.79 -29.81 -8.42
N PHE A 248 -17.13 -30.46 -9.37
CA PHE A 248 -17.62 -30.67 -10.73
C PHE A 248 -17.78 -32.15 -11.03
N ASN A 249 -18.92 -32.55 -11.59
CA ASN A 249 -19.15 -33.90 -12.07
C ASN A 249 -18.63 -34.04 -13.51
N LEU A 250 -17.53 -34.77 -13.69
CA LEU A 250 -16.87 -34.94 -14.99
C LEU A 250 -17.74 -35.64 -16.05
N SER A 251 -18.81 -36.34 -15.62
CA SER A 251 -19.77 -36.94 -16.55
C SER A 251 -20.58 -35.89 -17.31
N GLU A 252 -20.87 -34.75 -16.70
CA GLU A 252 -21.65 -33.66 -17.32
C GLU A 252 -20.91 -33.02 -18.49
N PHE A 253 -19.57 -33.09 -18.46
CA PHE A 253 -18.68 -32.56 -19.49
C PHE A 253 -18.20 -33.65 -20.47
N GLY A 254 -18.67 -34.89 -20.33
CA GLY A 254 -18.25 -36.01 -21.19
C GLY A 254 -16.79 -36.44 -21.01
N ILE A 255 -16.16 -36.09 -19.90
CA ILE A 255 -14.73 -36.33 -19.61
C ILE A 255 -14.49 -37.32 -18.45
N ALA A 256 -15.52 -38.04 -18.02
CA ALA A 256 -15.46 -39.03 -16.94
C ALA A 256 -14.43 -40.16 -17.16
N ASN A 257 -14.10 -40.48 -18.42
CA ASN A 257 -13.17 -41.56 -18.76
C ASN A 257 -11.74 -41.06 -19.06
N GLU A 258 -11.50 -39.75 -18.94
CA GLU A 258 -10.17 -39.18 -19.17
C GLU A 258 -9.20 -39.65 -18.09
N LYS A 259 -8.06 -40.21 -18.51
CA LYS A 259 -7.03 -40.71 -17.58
C LYS A 259 -6.20 -39.59 -16.97
N LYS A 260 -6.24 -38.41 -17.58
CA LYS A 260 -5.45 -37.25 -17.20
C LYS A 260 -6.17 -35.97 -17.62
N LEU A 261 -6.29 -35.06 -16.67
CA LEU A 261 -6.81 -33.71 -16.88
C LEU A 261 -5.90 -32.73 -16.13
N TYR A 262 -5.85 -31.52 -16.64
CA TYR A 262 -5.20 -30.37 -16.02
C TYR A 262 -6.25 -29.31 -15.78
N PHE A 263 -6.14 -28.59 -14.68
CA PHE A 263 -7.10 -27.55 -14.29
C PHE A 263 -6.39 -26.22 -14.10
N ARG A 264 -7.08 -25.13 -14.41
CA ARG A 264 -6.67 -23.77 -14.04
C ARG A 264 -7.89 -22.99 -13.57
N VAL A 265 -7.64 -21.99 -12.73
CA VAL A 265 -8.65 -21.03 -12.30
C VAL A 265 -8.21 -19.65 -12.77
N GLU A 266 -9.12 -18.89 -13.34
CA GLU A 266 -8.88 -17.56 -13.88
C GLU A 266 -9.83 -16.57 -13.21
N LYS A 267 -9.28 -15.46 -12.71
CA LYS A 267 -10.12 -14.35 -12.24
C LYS A 267 -10.78 -13.68 -13.46
N GLN A 268 -12.09 -13.44 -13.39
CA GLN A 268 -12.84 -12.67 -14.39
C GLN A 268 -12.76 -11.16 -14.11
#